data_AF-A0A533Y0F1-F1
#
_entry.id   AF-A0A533Y0F1-F1
#
_cell.length_a   1.000
_cell.length_b   1.000
_cell.length_c   1.000
_cell.angle_alpha   90.00
_cell.angle_beta   90.00
_cell.angle_gamma   90.00
#
_symmetry.space_group_name_H-M   'P 1'
#
loop_
_entity.id
_entity.type
_entity.pdbx_description
1 polymer ?
#
loop_
_entity_poly.entity_id
_entity_poly.type
_entity_poly.pdbx_seq_one_letter_code
_entity_poly.pdbx_strand_id
1 'polypeptide(L)'
;MKAFDLLPALLHLVADEERAGDPSGFLQKLHRRLEDMLHHPSSYHFSAADRLMPWVAPDTSVTDPMLRSTVVTSVLTTIWDADRTARRTRLAAVVTELVKANKRVLLIAPDNQTLTEALLAAAKGLRGAGLQYRSFLCCYDPPNITSEGGLNLRDLIFDVQVSAFLGKSQSDKAGLRRKLERYLELTPILRYKAEKQKDLDEVRHLEWRLLTALGDTQAEIKRLQNLQAVYESLPLWQRLGMQVVGSNVATMKENCVLYEAQKQEYLHELEIAQTRINELKPEAYVDPELRPEYEELRDEIERLGGVAKVREVLAMEEDTKRLPFLQAKRVLAVTPGRVIGDSIFHSIRYDALLVDEGPRIPLPLLLACACLARERIVLAGDPHELPPPSSTSYGIAFGWATSLTRPPAAPAQPAPA
;
A
#
# COMPACT_ATOMS: atom_id res chain seq x y z
N MET A 1 -27.94 -30.66 -16.26
CA MET A 1 -26.50 -31.04 -16.18
C MET A 1 -25.72 -29.99 -15.40
N LYS A 2 -24.62 -30.34 -14.69
CA LYS A 2 -23.75 -29.37 -13.98
C LYS A 2 -22.48 -29.05 -14.77
N ALA A 3 -21.85 -27.91 -14.47
CA ALA A 3 -20.59 -27.48 -15.06
C ALA A 3 -19.44 -28.46 -14.79
N PHE A 4 -19.40 -29.05 -13.59
CA PHE A 4 -18.41 -30.06 -13.24
C PHE A 4 -18.52 -31.31 -14.13
N ASP A 5 -19.74 -31.71 -14.51
CA ASP A 5 -19.99 -32.89 -15.34
C ASP A 5 -19.48 -32.71 -16.78
N LEU A 6 -19.22 -31.47 -17.21
CA LEU A 6 -18.66 -31.17 -18.53
C LEU A 6 -17.14 -31.31 -18.60
N LEU A 7 -16.44 -31.26 -17.47
CA LEU A 7 -14.97 -31.25 -17.45
C LEU A 7 -14.34 -32.45 -18.19
N PRO A 8 -14.81 -33.70 -18.01
CA PRO A 8 -14.25 -34.84 -18.75
C PRO A 8 -14.42 -34.70 -20.27
N ALA A 9 -15.58 -34.24 -20.73
CA ALA A 9 -15.82 -34.04 -22.17
C ALA A 9 -14.96 -32.91 -22.74
N LEU A 10 -14.77 -31.82 -21.99
CA LEU A 10 -13.89 -30.72 -22.39
C LEU A 10 -12.41 -31.15 -22.40
N LEU A 11 -11.97 -31.96 -21.44
CA LEU A 11 -10.62 -32.51 -21.42
C LEU A 11 -10.32 -33.36 -22.67
N HIS A 12 -11.27 -34.20 -23.07
CA HIS A 12 -11.12 -34.98 -24.30
C HIS A 12 -11.10 -34.09 -25.55
N LEU A 13 -11.95 -33.07 -25.63
CA LEU A 13 -11.94 -32.10 -26.73
C LEU A 13 -10.60 -31.36 -26.84
N VAL A 14 -10.04 -30.91 -25.71
CA VAL A 14 -8.74 -30.23 -25.67
C VAL A 14 -7.62 -31.19 -26.07
N ALA A 15 -7.64 -32.43 -25.58
CA ALA A 15 -6.64 -33.44 -25.91
C ALA A 15 -6.66 -33.82 -27.41
N ASP A 16 -7.83 -33.86 -28.03
CA ASP A 16 -7.96 -34.13 -29.46
C ASP A 16 -7.42 -32.97 -30.31
N GLU A 17 -7.66 -31.71 -29.93
CA GLU A 17 -7.02 -30.56 -30.58
C GLU A 17 -5.51 -30.47 -30.29
N GLU A 18 -5.05 -30.86 -29.10
CA GLU A 18 -3.61 -30.93 -28.76
C GLU A 18 -2.87 -31.90 -29.69
N ARG A 19 -3.46 -33.08 -29.95
CA ARG A 19 -2.90 -34.07 -30.89
C ARG A 19 -2.86 -33.56 -32.34
N ALA A 20 -3.77 -32.67 -32.71
CA ALA A 20 -3.78 -32.02 -34.03
C ALA A 20 -2.67 -30.96 -34.17
N GLY A 21 -2.10 -30.50 -33.05
CA GLY A 21 -0.91 -29.65 -32.99
C GLY A 21 -1.08 -28.42 -32.09
N ASP A 22 -0.13 -28.18 -31.19
CA ASP A 22 -0.07 -26.99 -30.34
C ASP A 22 1.29 -26.28 -30.47
N PRO A 23 1.41 -25.28 -31.37
CA PRO A 23 2.68 -24.58 -31.57
C PRO A 23 3.10 -23.71 -30.38
N SER A 24 2.23 -23.50 -29.38
CA SER A 24 2.43 -22.50 -28.31
C SER A 24 2.47 -23.09 -26.89
N GLY A 25 2.20 -24.38 -26.73
CA GLY A 25 2.02 -25.04 -25.44
C GLY A 25 0.79 -24.54 -24.66
N PHE A 26 -0.13 -23.84 -25.34
CA PHE A 26 -1.33 -23.27 -24.76
C PHE A 26 -2.38 -24.34 -24.43
N LEU A 27 -2.61 -25.27 -25.35
CA LEU A 27 -3.57 -26.37 -25.16
C LEU A 27 -3.12 -27.26 -24.01
N GLN A 28 -1.81 -27.48 -23.86
CA GLN A 28 -1.25 -28.18 -22.70
C GLN A 28 -1.54 -27.46 -21.37
N LYS A 29 -1.42 -26.13 -21.33
CA LYS A 29 -1.74 -25.36 -20.13
C LYS A 29 -3.23 -25.40 -19.81
N LEU A 30 -4.09 -25.33 -20.82
CA LEU A 30 -5.53 -25.46 -20.66
C LEU A 30 -5.93 -26.86 -20.19
N HIS A 31 -5.35 -27.91 -20.79
CA HIS A 31 -5.55 -29.29 -20.39
C HIS A 31 -5.20 -29.47 -18.91
N ARG A 32 -4.00 -29.08 -18.50
CA ARG A 32 -3.57 -29.11 -17.08
C ARG A 32 -4.49 -28.30 -16.18
N ARG A 33 -5.03 -27.17 -16.66
CA ARG A 33 -5.96 -26.35 -15.88
C ARG A 33 -7.29 -27.07 -15.64
N LEU A 34 -7.85 -27.67 -16.68
CA LEU A 34 -9.09 -28.43 -16.57
C LEU A 34 -8.90 -29.70 -15.72
N GLU A 35 -7.72 -30.34 -15.80
CA GLU A 35 -7.36 -31.45 -14.91
C GLU A 35 -7.26 -30.98 -13.45
N ASP A 36 -6.63 -29.84 -13.19
CA ASP A 36 -6.53 -29.26 -11.85
C ASP A 36 -7.92 -28.94 -11.27
N MET A 37 -8.83 -28.41 -12.11
CA MET A 37 -10.23 -28.18 -11.73
C MET A 37 -10.98 -29.47 -11.40
N LEU A 38 -10.69 -30.56 -12.10
CA LEU A 38 -11.30 -31.87 -11.87
C LEU A 38 -10.80 -32.49 -10.55
N HIS A 39 -9.51 -32.38 -10.25
CA HIS A 39 -8.89 -32.99 -9.06
C HIS A 39 -9.04 -32.13 -7.79
N HIS A 40 -9.13 -30.80 -7.93
CA HIS A 40 -9.23 -29.86 -6.80
C HIS A 40 -10.52 -29.00 -6.86
N PRO A 41 -11.71 -29.60 -6.83
CA PRO A 41 -12.95 -28.87 -7.07
C PRO A 41 -13.26 -27.82 -6.00
N SER A 42 -12.72 -27.96 -4.78
CA SER A 42 -12.88 -26.99 -3.69
C SER A 42 -12.15 -25.66 -3.93
N SER A 43 -11.16 -25.65 -4.83
CA SER A 43 -10.38 -24.45 -5.18
C SER A 43 -11.11 -23.56 -6.20
N TYR A 44 -12.21 -24.05 -6.77
CA TYR A 44 -12.96 -23.41 -7.86
C TYR A 44 -14.43 -23.22 -7.50
N HIS A 45 -15.10 -22.28 -8.16
CA HIS A 45 -16.49 -21.88 -7.89
C HIS A 45 -17.46 -22.38 -8.97
N PHE A 46 -17.74 -23.68 -8.98
CA PHE A 46 -18.66 -24.29 -9.94
C PHE A 46 -20.11 -23.81 -9.81
N SER A 47 -20.54 -23.34 -8.63
CA SER A 47 -21.93 -22.91 -8.40
C SER A 47 -22.38 -21.74 -9.30
N ALA A 48 -21.45 -20.85 -9.66
CA ALA A 48 -21.71 -19.77 -10.61
C ALA A 48 -21.66 -20.30 -12.05
N ALA A 49 -20.68 -21.14 -12.37
CA ALA A 49 -20.51 -21.75 -13.68
C ALA A 49 -21.69 -22.67 -14.08
N ASP A 50 -22.32 -23.36 -13.13
CA ASP A 50 -23.54 -24.17 -13.32
C ASP A 50 -24.69 -23.36 -13.94
N ARG A 51 -24.67 -22.04 -13.76
CA ARG A 51 -25.70 -21.14 -14.32
C ARG A 51 -25.52 -20.88 -15.81
N LEU A 52 -24.38 -21.23 -16.40
CA LEU A 52 -24.15 -21.17 -17.85
C LEU A 52 -24.76 -22.37 -18.58
N MET A 53 -25.09 -23.46 -17.87
CA MET A 53 -25.53 -24.73 -18.46
C MET A 53 -26.73 -24.60 -19.42
N PRO A 54 -27.75 -23.77 -19.16
CA PRO A 54 -28.87 -23.61 -20.10
C PRO A 54 -28.45 -23.12 -21.49
N TRP A 55 -27.31 -22.42 -21.61
CA TRP A 55 -26.74 -22.01 -22.90
C TRP A 55 -25.69 -23.00 -23.39
N VAL A 56 -24.89 -23.57 -22.50
CA VAL A 56 -23.79 -24.43 -22.92
C VAL A 56 -24.26 -25.79 -23.43
N ALA A 57 -25.20 -26.40 -22.71
CA ALA A 57 -25.70 -27.73 -23.00
C ALA A 57 -27.19 -27.82 -22.63
N PRO A 58 -28.05 -27.28 -23.50
CA PRO A 58 -29.49 -27.22 -23.25
C PRO A 58 -30.13 -28.62 -23.26
N ASP A 59 -30.97 -28.91 -22.26
CA ASP A 59 -31.69 -30.20 -22.14
C ASP A 59 -32.73 -30.40 -23.27
N THR A 60 -33.25 -29.30 -23.82
CA THR A 60 -34.11 -29.27 -25.02
C THR A 60 -33.34 -28.66 -26.18
N SER A 61 -33.38 -29.29 -27.35
CA SER A 61 -32.83 -28.74 -28.61
C SER A 61 -33.68 -27.55 -29.10
N VAL A 62 -33.69 -26.46 -28.33
CA VAL A 62 -34.22 -25.18 -28.80
C VAL A 62 -33.25 -24.69 -29.86
N THR A 63 -33.64 -24.87 -31.12
CA THR A 63 -32.83 -24.49 -32.28
C THR A 63 -32.75 -22.98 -32.46
N ASP A 64 -33.72 -22.23 -31.91
CA ASP A 64 -33.76 -20.78 -32.01
C ASP A 64 -32.88 -20.10 -30.94
N PRO A 65 -31.78 -19.42 -31.32
CA PRO A 65 -30.92 -18.69 -30.40
C PRO A 65 -31.63 -17.54 -29.68
N MET A 66 -32.67 -16.94 -30.27
CA MET A 66 -33.45 -15.87 -29.64
C MET A 66 -34.24 -16.40 -28.43
N LEU A 67 -34.84 -17.58 -28.53
CA LEU A 67 -35.54 -18.20 -27.40
C LEU A 67 -34.57 -18.59 -26.28
N ARG A 68 -33.35 -19.05 -26.63
CA ARG A 68 -32.28 -19.33 -25.65
C ARG A 68 -31.79 -18.07 -24.93
N SER A 69 -31.90 -16.90 -25.55
CA SER A 69 -31.52 -15.62 -24.96
C SER A 69 -32.46 -15.15 -23.83
N THR A 70 -33.67 -15.72 -23.75
CA THR A 70 -34.70 -15.37 -22.76
C THR A 70 -34.62 -16.14 -21.44
N VAL A 71 -33.70 -17.11 -21.32
CA VAL A 71 -33.50 -17.86 -20.09
C VAL A 71 -32.90 -16.93 -19.03
N VAL A 72 -33.67 -16.57 -18.00
CA VAL A 72 -33.16 -15.72 -16.90
C VAL A 72 -32.87 -16.61 -15.69
N THR A 73 -31.65 -16.53 -15.17
CA THR A 73 -31.32 -17.11 -13.85
C THR A 73 -30.96 -15.99 -12.88
N SER A 74 -31.32 -16.13 -11.60
CA SER A 74 -31.17 -15.06 -10.59
C SER A 74 -29.74 -14.58 -10.35
N VAL A 75 -28.73 -15.27 -10.90
CA VAL A 75 -27.30 -15.05 -10.67
C VAL A 75 -26.52 -14.73 -11.97
N LEU A 76 -27.07 -15.10 -13.14
CA LEU A 76 -26.50 -14.76 -14.44
C LEU A 76 -27.23 -13.55 -15.02
N THR A 77 -26.48 -12.51 -15.39
CA THR A 77 -27.03 -11.39 -16.16
C THR A 77 -26.61 -11.53 -17.61
N THR A 78 -27.55 -11.57 -18.53
CA THR A 78 -27.24 -11.58 -19.97
C THR A 78 -27.53 -10.24 -20.62
N ILE A 79 -26.60 -9.75 -21.43
CA ILE A 79 -26.70 -8.52 -22.22
C ILE A 79 -26.68 -8.93 -23.70
N TRP A 80 -27.83 -9.41 -24.18
CA TRP A 80 -28.04 -9.73 -25.58
C TRP A 80 -28.52 -8.48 -26.31
N ASP A 81 -27.80 -8.09 -27.35
CA ASP A 81 -28.17 -7.02 -28.28
C ASP A 81 -27.41 -7.27 -29.59
N ALA A 82 -27.87 -6.76 -30.73
CA ALA A 82 -27.12 -6.85 -31.98
C ALA A 82 -26.08 -5.72 -32.09
N ASP A 83 -26.37 -4.55 -31.51
CA ASP A 83 -25.45 -3.42 -31.52
C ASP A 83 -24.33 -3.55 -30.46
N ARG A 84 -23.09 -3.72 -30.93
CA ARG A 84 -21.87 -3.76 -30.11
C ARG A 84 -21.73 -2.56 -29.19
N THR A 85 -22.10 -1.36 -29.65
CA THR A 85 -21.93 -0.13 -28.88
C THR A 85 -22.92 -0.07 -27.71
N ALA A 86 -24.20 -0.38 -27.97
CA ALA A 86 -25.21 -0.53 -26.94
C ALA A 86 -24.84 -1.60 -25.90
N ARG A 87 -24.36 -2.77 -26.33
CA ARG A 87 -23.90 -3.84 -25.42
C ARG A 87 -22.81 -3.35 -24.48
N ARG A 88 -21.76 -2.74 -25.02
CA ARG A 88 -20.62 -2.25 -24.23
C ARG A 88 -20.99 -1.11 -23.31
N THR A 89 -21.94 -0.27 -23.69
CA THR A 89 -22.47 0.79 -22.82
C THR A 89 -23.19 0.17 -21.60
N ARG A 90 -24.02 -0.86 -21.81
CA ARG A 90 -24.66 -1.59 -20.71
C ARG A 90 -23.64 -2.34 -19.85
N LEU A 91 -22.65 -2.99 -20.48
CA LEU A 91 -21.56 -3.68 -19.77
C LEU A 91 -20.74 -2.70 -18.91
N ALA A 92 -20.42 -1.51 -19.42
CA ALA A 92 -19.73 -0.46 -18.68
C ALA A 92 -20.55 0.06 -17.48
N ALA A 93 -21.88 0.13 -17.61
CA ALA A 93 -22.77 0.46 -16.49
C ALA A 93 -22.68 -0.59 -15.38
N VAL A 94 -22.67 -1.88 -15.74
CA VAL A 94 -22.49 -2.99 -14.79
C VAL A 94 -21.11 -2.97 -14.14
N VAL A 95 -20.04 -2.69 -14.90
CA VAL A 95 -18.69 -2.47 -14.32
C VAL A 95 -18.73 -1.37 -13.26
N THR A 96 -19.40 -0.25 -13.58
CA THR A 96 -19.50 0.89 -12.67
C THR A 96 -20.27 0.55 -11.40
N GLU A 97 -21.38 -0.18 -11.52
CA GLU A 97 -22.17 -0.70 -10.39
C GLU A 97 -21.31 -1.59 -9.48
N LEU A 98 -20.60 -2.56 -10.05
CA LEU A 98 -19.77 -3.50 -9.30
C LEU A 98 -18.59 -2.82 -8.62
N VAL A 99 -17.95 -1.85 -9.28
CA VAL A 99 -16.87 -1.05 -8.69
C VAL A 99 -17.40 -0.22 -7.51
N LYS A 100 -18.59 0.39 -7.64
CA LYS A 100 -19.24 1.13 -6.53
C LYS A 100 -19.61 0.21 -5.35
N ALA A 101 -20.01 -1.03 -5.64
CA ALA A 101 -20.26 -2.06 -4.64
C ALA A 101 -18.96 -2.68 -4.06
N ASN A 102 -17.79 -2.15 -4.43
CA ASN A 102 -16.48 -2.62 -4.00
C ASN A 102 -16.20 -4.09 -4.36
N LYS A 103 -16.80 -4.58 -5.44
CA LYS A 103 -16.63 -5.94 -5.97
C LYS A 103 -15.42 -6.03 -6.89
N ARG A 104 -14.73 -7.17 -6.86
CA ARG A 104 -13.63 -7.49 -7.79
C ARG A 104 -14.18 -8.19 -9.03
N VAL A 105 -13.78 -7.67 -10.19
CA VAL A 105 -14.30 -8.06 -11.49
C VAL A 105 -13.17 -8.56 -12.37
N LEU A 106 -13.37 -9.73 -12.96
CA LEU A 106 -12.60 -10.22 -14.10
C LEU A 106 -13.35 -9.84 -15.37
N LEU A 107 -12.76 -8.99 -16.22
CA LEU A 107 -13.31 -8.62 -17.52
C LEU A 107 -12.54 -9.39 -18.61
N ILE A 108 -13.25 -10.21 -19.37
CA ILE A 108 -12.69 -10.97 -20.48
C ILE A 108 -13.36 -10.64 -21.80
N ALA A 109 -12.60 -10.79 -22.89
CA ALA A 109 -13.05 -10.65 -24.27
C ALA A 109 -12.26 -11.61 -25.17
N PRO A 110 -12.79 -12.02 -26.34
CA PRO A 110 -12.17 -13.04 -27.19
C PRO A 110 -10.76 -12.67 -27.69
N ASP A 111 -10.53 -11.39 -27.97
CA ASP A 111 -9.27 -10.87 -28.51
C ASP A 111 -8.91 -9.53 -27.88
N ASN A 112 -7.64 -9.12 -28.03
CA ASN A 112 -7.12 -7.90 -27.41
C ASN A 112 -7.78 -6.63 -27.95
N GLN A 113 -8.25 -6.64 -29.21
CA GLN A 113 -8.95 -5.50 -29.80
C GLN A 113 -10.29 -5.29 -29.10
N THR A 114 -11.10 -6.34 -29.04
CA THR A 114 -12.40 -6.36 -28.36
C THR A 114 -12.24 -6.01 -26.88
N LEU A 115 -11.22 -6.57 -26.22
CA LEU A 115 -10.90 -6.26 -24.82
C LEU A 115 -10.62 -4.77 -24.62
N THR A 116 -9.85 -4.17 -25.51
CA THR A 116 -9.50 -2.75 -25.42
C THR A 116 -10.72 -1.86 -25.60
N GLU A 117 -11.61 -2.20 -26.54
CA GLU A 117 -12.86 -1.47 -26.78
C GLU A 117 -13.80 -1.57 -25.56
N ALA A 118 -13.91 -2.75 -24.94
CA ALA A 118 -14.66 -2.95 -23.70
C ALA A 118 -14.05 -2.17 -22.52
N LEU A 119 -12.72 -2.18 -22.40
CA LEU A 119 -11.98 -1.42 -21.39
C LEU A 119 -12.19 0.09 -21.56
N LEU A 120 -12.19 0.58 -22.80
CA LEU A 120 -12.47 1.98 -23.10
C LEU A 120 -13.88 2.38 -22.67
N ALA A 121 -14.88 1.55 -22.99
CA ALA A 121 -16.26 1.77 -22.56
C ALA A 121 -16.37 1.80 -21.03
N ALA A 122 -15.73 0.86 -20.33
CA ALA A 122 -15.67 0.83 -18.87
C ALA A 122 -15.00 2.09 -18.30
N ALA A 123 -13.89 2.55 -18.89
CA ALA A 123 -13.20 3.76 -18.47
C ALA A 123 -14.05 5.03 -18.68
N LYS A 124 -14.76 5.12 -19.82
CA LYS A 124 -15.74 6.19 -20.10
C LYS A 124 -16.87 6.17 -19.05
N GLY A 125 -17.41 4.99 -18.74
CA GLY A 125 -18.47 4.80 -17.73
C GLY A 125 -18.04 5.23 -16.31
N LEU A 126 -16.87 4.78 -15.86
CA LEU A 126 -16.32 5.17 -14.55
C LEU A 126 -16.06 6.68 -14.46
N ARG A 127 -15.49 7.28 -15.51
CA ARG A 127 -15.27 8.73 -15.57
C ARG A 127 -16.60 9.49 -15.52
N GLY A 128 -17.61 9.06 -16.27
CA GLY A 128 -18.95 9.64 -16.24
C GLY A 128 -19.62 9.56 -14.86
N ALA A 129 -19.27 8.54 -14.07
CA ALA A 129 -19.73 8.38 -12.68
C ALA A 129 -18.87 9.14 -11.64
N GLY A 130 -17.90 9.96 -12.06
CA GLY A 130 -17.01 10.72 -11.17
C GLY A 130 -15.90 9.89 -10.51
N LEU A 131 -15.64 8.67 -10.98
CA LEU A 131 -14.63 7.77 -10.41
C LEU A 131 -13.29 7.86 -11.16
N GLN A 132 -12.19 7.77 -10.40
CA GLN A 132 -10.85 7.73 -10.97
C GLN A 132 -10.54 6.35 -11.59
N TYR A 133 -10.86 6.20 -12.88
CA TYR A 133 -10.73 4.93 -13.60
C TYR A 133 -9.35 4.27 -13.47
N ARG A 134 -8.24 5.04 -13.44
CA ARG A 134 -6.87 4.53 -13.28
C ARG A 134 -6.63 3.77 -11.97
N SER A 135 -7.34 4.14 -10.91
CA SER A 135 -7.22 3.49 -9.60
C SER A 135 -7.89 2.12 -9.59
N PHE A 136 -8.94 1.94 -10.39
CA PHE A 136 -9.78 0.73 -10.39
C PHE A 136 -9.45 -0.26 -11.50
N LEU A 137 -9.15 0.23 -12.70
CA LEU A 137 -8.91 -0.58 -13.90
C LEU A 137 -7.43 -0.94 -14.05
N CYS A 138 -7.19 -2.15 -14.52
CA CYS A 138 -5.88 -2.64 -14.98
C CYS A 138 -6.08 -3.56 -16.18
N CYS A 139 -5.29 -3.35 -17.22
CA CYS A 139 -5.24 -4.17 -18.44
C CYS A 139 -3.96 -4.98 -18.42
N TYR A 140 -4.06 -6.31 -18.52
CA TYR A 140 -2.89 -7.17 -18.42
C TYR A 140 -1.98 -7.07 -19.65
N ASP A 141 -2.56 -7.17 -20.86
CA ASP A 141 -1.83 -7.00 -22.12
C ASP A 141 -1.86 -5.53 -22.59
N PRO A 142 -0.90 -5.10 -23.45
CA PRO A 142 -0.92 -3.75 -24.01
C PRO A 142 -2.17 -3.53 -24.88
N PRO A 143 -2.96 -2.47 -24.64
CA PRO A 143 -4.17 -2.20 -25.42
C PRO A 143 -3.82 -1.77 -26.84
N ASN A 144 -4.64 -2.18 -27.81
CA ASN A 144 -4.48 -1.80 -29.22
C ASN A 144 -4.82 -0.31 -29.43
N ILE A 145 -5.87 0.18 -28.76
CA ILE A 145 -6.24 1.59 -28.68
C ILE A 145 -5.43 2.23 -27.56
N THR A 146 -4.61 3.21 -27.88
CA THR A 146 -3.70 3.83 -26.92
C THR A 146 -4.32 5.03 -26.21
N SER A 147 -5.10 5.83 -26.92
CA SER A 147 -5.83 6.98 -26.37
C SER A 147 -7.07 7.28 -27.22
N GLU A 148 -8.21 7.53 -26.57
CA GLU A 148 -9.43 7.98 -27.24
C GLU A 148 -10.30 8.79 -26.27
N GLY A 149 -10.93 9.88 -26.75
CA GLY A 149 -11.84 10.69 -25.92
C GLY A 149 -11.20 11.29 -24.67
N GLY A 150 -9.90 11.64 -24.74
CA GLY A 150 -9.12 12.13 -23.60
C GLY A 150 -8.85 11.09 -22.51
N LEU A 151 -9.07 9.80 -22.78
CA LEU A 151 -8.66 8.68 -21.94
C LEU A 151 -7.39 8.09 -22.50
N ASN A 152 -6.33 8.06 -21.70
CA ASN A 152 -5.12 7.30 -22.02
C ASN A 152 -5.23 5.90 -21.41
N LEU A 153 -5.28 4.88 -22.27
CA LEU A 153 -5.36 3.47 -21.88
C LEU A 153 -3.97 2.87 -21.63
N ARG A 154 -2.89 3.50 -22.12
CA ARG A 154 -1.51 3.04 -21.82
C ARG A 154 -1.22 3.09 -20.32
N ASP A 155 -1.80 4.06 -19.62
CA ASP A 155 -1.68 4.18 -18.17
C ASP A 155 -2.41 3.06 -17.41
N LEU A 156 -3.20 2.23 -18.11
CA LEU A 156 -3.87 1.07 -17.54
C LEU A 156 -3.09 -0.23 -17.71
N ILE A 157 -2.00 -0.22 -18.49
CA ILE A 157 -1.17 -1.40 -18.72
C ILE A 157 -0.57 -1.86 -17.39
N PHE A 158 -0.66 -3.16 -17.13
CA PHE A 158 -0.16 -3.80 -15.92
C PHE A 158 1.29 -3.42 -15.63
N ASP A 159 2.21 -3.61 -16.59
CA ASP A 159 3.63 -3.30 -16.41
C ASP A 159 3.90 -1.81 -16.16
N VAL A 160 3.14 -0.92 -16.81
CA VAL A 160 3.24 0.53 -16.60
C VAL A 160 2.78 0.91 -15.20
N GLN A 161 1.68 0.33 -14.73
CA GLN A 161 1.17 0.64 -13.38
C GLN A 161 2.03 0.00 -12.28
N VAL A 162 2.55 -1.21 -12.51
CA VAL A 162 3.48 -1.89 -11.61
C VAL A 162 4.78 -1.10 -11.51
N SER A 163 5.37 -0.67 -12.64
CA SER A 163 6.59 0.14 -12.61
C SER A 163 6.37 1.48 -11.91
N ALA A 164 5.23 2.15 -12.15
CA ALA A 164 4.88 3.37 -11.42
C ALA A 164 4.70 3.13 -9.90
N PHE A 165 4.05 2.02 -9.52
CA PHE A 165 3.88 1.64 -8.11
C PHE A 165 5.22 1.31 -7.44
N LEU A 166 6.08 0.55 -8.12
CA LEU A 166 7.42 0.21 -7.64
C LEU A 166 8.30 1.45 -7.55
N GLY A 167 8.27 2.33 -8.55
CA GLY A 167 9.01 3.59 -8.53
C GLY A 167 8.61 4.49 -7.37
N LYS A 168 7.30 4.60 -7.09
CA LYS A 168 6.82 5.30 -5.89
C LYS A 168 7.31 4.62 -4.60
N SER A 169 7.15 3.31 -4.49
CA SER A 169 7.63 2.54 -3.33
C SER A 169 9.14 2.69 -3.11
N GLN A 170 9.95 2.75 -4.18
CA GLN A 170 11.39 2.97 -4.10
C GLN A 170 11.72 4.39 -3.65
N SER A 171 11.00 5.38 -4.17
CA SER A 171 11.18 6.78 -3.74
C SER A 171 10.82 6.98 -2.26
N ASP A 172 9.73 6.33 -1.80
CA ASP A 172 9.31 6.35 -0.40
C ASP A 172 10.33 5.64 0.49
N LYS A 173 10.84 4.47 0.08
CA LYS A 173 11.92 3.76 0.77
C LYS A 173 13.21 4.58 0.81
N ALA A 174 13.60 5.24 -0.28
CA ALA A 174 14.78 6.09 -0.34
C ALA A 174 14.63 7.32 0.59
N GLY A 175 13.45 7.93 0.61
CA GLY A 175 13.11 9.01 1.54
C GLY A 175 13.20 8.54 3.00
N LEU A 176 12.60 7.38 3.31
CA LEU A 176 12.63 6.79 4.64
C LEU A 176 14.06 6.42 5.07
N ARG A 177 14.88 5.92 4.14
CA ARG A 177 16.30 5.63 4.39
C ARG A 177 17.08 6.89 4.75
N ARG A 178 16.93 7.98 3.99
CA ARG A 178 17.58 9.27 4.30
C ARG A 178 17.16 9.80 5.67
N LYS A 179 15.86 9.73 5.99
CA LYS A 179 15.35 10.13 7.31
C LYS A 179 15.94 9.29 8.44
N LEU A 180 16.01 7.96 8.23
CA LEU A 180 16.61 7.06 9.22
C LEU A 180 18.11 7.33 9.40
N GLU A 181 18.87 7.50 8.31
CA GLU A 181 20.29 7.84 8.34
C GLU A 181 20.50 9.15 9.11
N ARG A 182 19.74 10.20 8.78
CA ARG A 182 19.78 11.49 9.49
C ARG A 182 19.45 11.38 10.97
N TYR A 183 18.42 10.62 11.33
CA TYR A 183 18.06 10.38 12.73
C TYR A 183 19.21 9.69 13.50
N LEU A 184 19.82 8.67 12.90
CA LEU A 184 20.93 7.93 13.50
C LEU A 184 22.20 8.79 13.62
N GLU A 185 22.42 9.75 12.72
CA GLU A 185 23.49 10.74 12.80
C GLU A 185 23.27 11.76 13.93
N LEU A 186 22.05 12.29 14.05
CA LEU A 186 21.72 13.34 15.03
C LEU A 186 21.65 12.80 16.47
N THR A 187 21.20 11.55 16.65
CA THR A 187 21.03 10.92 17.97
C THR A 187 22.27 11.03 18.86
N PRO A 188 23.48 10.58 18.45
CA PRO A 188 24.67 10.67 19.30
C PRO A 188 25.13 12.12 19.53
N ILE A 189 25.01 12.99 18.52
CA ILE A 189 25.42 14.40 18.63
C ILE A 189 24.59 15.11 19.69
N LEU A 190 23.27 14.96 19.64
CA LEU A 190 22.37 15.60 20.60
C LEU A 190 22.50 15.02 22.01
N ARG A 191 22.75 13.70 22.15
CA ARG A 191 23.03 13.09 23.45
C ARG A 191 24.28 13.69 24.09
N TYR A 192 25.38 13.75 23.34
CA TYR A 192 26.63 14.35 23.80
C TYR A 192 26.44 15.82 24.21
N LYS A 193 25.77 16.62 23.37
CA LYS A 193 25.52 18.03 23.69
C LYS A 193 24.59 18.21 24.90
N ALA A 194 23.61 17.32 25.08
CA ALA A 194 22.73 17.35 26.25
C ALA A 194 23.48 17.00 27.55
N GLU A 195 24.45 16.08 27.50
CA GLU A 195 25.34 15.80 28.64
C GLU A 195 26.18 17.03 28.96
N LYS A 196 26.79 17.67 27.96
CA LYS A 196 27.56 18.91 28.15
C LYS A 196 26.73 20.07 28.67
N GLN A 197 25.45 20.16 28.29
CA GLN A 197 24.54 21.15 28.85
C GLN A 197 24.29 20.90 30.34
N LYS A 198 24.14 19.64 30.77
CA LYS A 198 24.01 19.30 32.20
C LYS A 198 25.27 19.68 32.97
N ASP A 199 26.45 19.31 32.45
CA ASP A 199 27.73 19.70 33.05
C ASP A 199 27.83 21.22 33.20
N LEU A 200 27.42 21.97 32.17
CA LEU A 200 27.41 23.43 32.19
C LEU A 200 26.45 23.97 33.26
N ASP A 201 25.25 23.43 33.36
CA ASP A 201 24.24 23.86 34.34
C ASP A 201 24.71 23.57 35.78
N GLU A 202 25.38 22.44 36.01
CA GLU A 202 26.01 22.11 37.30
C GLU A 202 27.10 23.11 37.67
N VAL A 203 28.01 23.44 36.74
CA VAL A 203 29.08 24.41 37.00
C VAL A 203 28.52 25.83 37.21
N ARG A 204 27.49 26.23 36.48
CA ARG A 204 26.80 27.52 36.71
C ARG A 204 26.10 27.56 38.07
N HIS A 205 25.57 26.43 38.52
CA HIS A 205 25.02 26.33 39.86
C HIS A 205 26.10 26.48 40.94
N LEU A 206 27.29 25.90 40.73
CA LEU A 206 28.45 26.10 41.62
C LEU A 206 28.90 27.56 41.63
N GLU A 207 29.02 28.21 40.46
CA GLU A 207 29.35 29.64 40.34
C GLU A 207 28.37 30.48 41.17
N TRP A 208 27.07 30.24 41.03
CA TRP A 208 26.04 30.95 41.81
C TRP A 208 26.19 30.74 43.32
N ARG A 209 26.49 29.50 43.76
CA ARG A 209 26.73 29.18 45.18
C ARG A 209 27.96 29.91 45.71
N LEU A 210 29.04 29.95 44.94
CA LEU A 210 30.28 30.65 45.30
C LEU A 210 30.08 32.16 45.39
N LEU A 211 29.37 32.76 44.43
CA LEU A 211 29.03 34.19 44.45
C LEU A 211 28.17 34.55 45.68
N THR A 212 27.24 33.67 46.06
CA THR A 212 26.40 33.86 47.25
C THR A 212 27.26 33.80 48.52
N ALA A 213 28.08 32.76 48.68
CA ALA A 213 28.98 32.62 49.82
C ALA A 213 30.00 33.77 49.93
N LEU A 214 30.49 34.27 48.78
CA LEU A 214 31.37 35.43 48.71
C LEU A 214 30.65 36.72 49.14
N GLY A 215 29.38 36.89 48.76
CA GLY A 215 28.53 37.99 49.23
C GLY A 215 28.32 37.95 50.75
N ASP A 216 28.03 36.77 51.30
CA ASP A 216 27.80 36.56 52.73
C ASP A 216 29.06 36.81 53.57
N THR A 217 30.21 36.24 53.15
CA THR A 217 31.50 36.49 53.80
C THR A 217 31.90 37.96 53.73
N GLN A 218 31.67 38.63 52.60
CA GLN A 218 31.95 40.07 52.48
C GLN A 218 31.03 40.92 53.37
N ALA A 219 29.78 40.52 53.56
CA ALA A 219 28.86 41.16 54.49
C ALA A 219 29.33 41.01 55.94
N GLU A 220 29.81 39.81 56.33
CA GLU A 220 30.31 39.57 57.69
C GLU A 220 31.62 40.30 57.96
N ILE A 221 32.55 40.36 57.00
CA ILE A 221 33.77 41.20 57.09
C ILE A 221 33.39 42.66 57.33
N LYS A 222 32.47 43.22 56.53
CA LYS A 222 32.01 44.61 56.70
C LYS A 222 31.35 44.83 58.07
N ARG A 223 30.56 43.87 58.54
CA ARG A 223 29.91 43.91 59.85
C ARG A 223 30.94 43.95 60.98
N LEU A 224 31.94 43.09 60.95
CA LEU A 224 33.02 43.05 61.94
C LEU A 224 33.87 44.33 61.92
N GLN A 225 34.21 44.84 60.74
CA GLN A 225 34.94 46.11 60.58
C GLN A 225 34.15 47.31 61.14
N ASN A 226 32.84 47.38 60.86
CA ASN A 226 31.97 48.42 61.41
C ASN A 226 31.84 48.33 62.94
N LEU A 227 31.66 47.11 63.48
CA LEU A 227 31.61 46.88 64.92
C LEU A 227 32.93 47.30 65.60
N GLN A 228 34.06 47.01 64.98
CA GLN A 228 35.37 47.42 65.48
C GLN A 228 35.53 48.94 65.55
N ALA A 229 35.08 49.67 64.51
CA ALA A 229 35.16 51.12 64.46
C ALA A 229 34.31 51.81 65.54
N VAL A 230 33.19 51.20 65.92
CA VAL A 230 32.24 51.73 66.91
C VAL A 230 32.49 51.15 68.31
N TYR A 231 33.32 50.12 68.46
CA TYR A 231 33.51 49.38 69.71
C TYR A 231 33.89 50.28 70.90
N GLU A 232 34.76 51.26 70.67
CA GLU A 232 35.22 52.20 71.70
C GLU A 232 34.19 53.28 72.08
N SER A 233 33.11 53.45 71.31
CA SER A 233 32.02 54.37 71.63
C SER A 233 30.79 53.68 72.24
N LEU A 234 30.79 52.34 72.35
CA LEU A 234 29.69 51.59 72.96
C LEU A 234 29.65 51.74 74.50
N PRO A 235 28.48 51.72 75.15
CA PRO A 235 28.34 51.62 76.59
C PRO A 235 29.10 50.43 77.21
N LEU A 236 29.67 50.60 78.41
CA LEU A 236 30.49 49.59 79.11
C LEU A 236 29.76 48.23 79.29
N TRP A 237 28.47 48.25 79.58
CA TRP A 237 27.68 47.03 79.75
C TRP A 237 27.54 46.22 78.44
N GLN A 238 27.47 46.89 77.28
CA GLN A 238 27.45 46.21 75.97
C GLN A 238 28.81 45.59 75.66
N ARG A 239 29.92 46.26 75.99
CA ARG A 239 31.28 45.69 75.81
C ARG A 239 31.51 44.46 76.67
N LEU A 240 31.08 44.51 77.94
CA LEU A 240 31.15 43.36 78.84
C LEU A 240 30.30 42.19 78.33
N GLY A 241 29.09 42.47 77.84
CA GLY A 241 28.24 41.45 77.20
C GLY A 241 28.89 40.82 75.95
N MET A 242 29.52 41.63 75.10
CA MET A 242 30.25 41.15 73.93
C MET A 242 31.49 40.32 74.30
N GLN A 243 32.20 40.68 75.37
CA GLN A 243 33.33 39.88 75.89
C GLN A 243 32.90 38.51 76.42
N VAL A 244 31.71 38.40 77.04
CA VAL A 244 31.16 37.10 77.50
C VAL A 244 30.81 36.19 76.32
N VAL A 245 30.36 36.76 75.20
CA VAL A 245 30.10 36.05 73.94
C VAL A 245 31.41 35.77 73.16
N GLY A 246 32.57 36.13 73.72
CA GLY A 246 33.88 35.93 73.09
C GLY A 246 34.20 36.91 71.96
N SER A 247 33.42 37.99 71.83
CA SER A 247 33.57 39.03 70.80
C SER A 247 34.39 40.21 71.33
N ASN A 248 35.70 40.02 71.48
CA ASN A 248 36.65 41.08 71.81
C ASN A 248 37.35 41.63 70.55
N VAL A 249 37.99 42.80 70.63
CA VAL A 249 38.65 43.45 69.47
C VAL A 249 39.72 42.56 68.83
N ALA A 250 40.42 41.71 69.60
CA ALA A 250 41.44 40.80 69.08
C ALA A 250 40.80 39.64 68.28
N THR A 251 39.80 38.97 68.85
CA THR A 251 39.02 37.91 68.20
C THR A 251 38.27 38.40 66.96
N MET A 252 37.79 39.65 66.94
CA MET A 252 37.21 40.26 65.73
C MET A 252 38.25 40.43 64.63
N LYS A 253 39.50 40.83 64.97
CA LYS A 253 40.60 40.91 64.00
C LYS A 253 40.97 39.53 63.47
N GLU A 254 41.06 38.52 64.34
CA GLU A 254 41.33 37.14 63.95
C GLU A 254 40.23 36.59 63.02
N ASN A 255 38.95 36.80 63.37
CA ASN A 255 37.82 36.39 62.53
C ASN A 255 37.81 37.13 61.18
N CYS A 256 38.14 38.42 61.14
CA CYS A 256 38.29 39.15 59.87
C CYS A 256 39.37 38.50 58.99
N VAL A 257 40.52 38.13 59.53
CA VAL A 257 41.59 37.45 58.77
C VAL A 257 41.13 36.09 58.26
N LEU A 258 40.38 35.33 59.05
CA LEU A 258 39.79 34.06 58.62
C LEU A 258 38.78 34.23 57.48
N TYR A 259 37.87 35.20 57.58
CA TYR A 259 36.92 35.49 56.51
C TYR A 259 37.60 36.06 55.26
N GLU A 260 38.68 36.83 55.40
CA GLU A 260 39.49 37.28 54.28
C GLU A 260 40.18 36.12 53.57
N ALA A 261 40.69 35.14 54.31
CA ALA A 261 41.26 33.91 53.74
C ALA A 261 40.18 33.10 52.99
N GLN A 262 39.01 32.88 53.59
CA GLN A 262 37.87 32.20 52.94
C GLN A 262 37.41 32.94 51.69
N LYS A 263 37.39 34.28 51.71
CA LYS A 263 37.08 35.09 50.53
C LYS A 263 38.07 34.82 49.38
N GLN A 264 39.37 34.72 49.67
CA GLN A 264 40.39 34.42 48.64
C GLN A 264 40.20 33.01 48.08
N GLU A 265 39.85 32.03 48.92
CA GLU A 265 39.53 30.67 48.49
C GLU A 265 38.31 30.64 47.54
N TYR A 266 37.22 31.33 47.90
CA TYR A 266 36.05 31.45 47.02
C TYR A 266 36.34 32.16 45.70
N LEU A 267 37.20 33.20 45.70
CA LEU A 267 37.63 33.86 44.47
C LEU A 267 38.40 32.91 43.56
N HIS A 268 39.30 32.09 44.13
CA HIS A 268 40.05 31.11 43.37
C HIS A 268 39.14 30.02 42.76
N GLU A 269 38.21 29.48 43.55
CA GLU A 269 37.24 28.49 43.04
C GLU A 269 36.32 29.08 41.97
N LEU A 270 35.96 30.37 42.08
CA LEU A 270 35.16 31.08 41.09
C LEU A 270 35.91 31.22 39.76
N GLU A 271 37.21 31.54 39.77
CA GLU A 271 38.04 31.60 38.56
C GLU A 271 38.11 30.25 37.84
N ILE A 272 38.23 29.15 38.59
CA ILE A 272 38.20 27.79 38.05
C ILE A 272 36.84 27.50 37.41
N ALA A 273 35.74 27.80 38.11
CA ALA A 273 34.39 27.61 37.61
C ALA A 273 34.13 28.43 36.32
N GLN A 274 34.57 29.69 36.30
CA GLN A 274 34.43 30.58 35.15
C GLN A 274 35.20 30.06 33.93
N THR A 275 36.42 29.56 34.14
CA THR A 275 37.22 28.94 33.09
C THR A 275 36.50 27.73 32.52
N ARG A 276 35.96 26.87 33.39
CA ARG A 276 35.22 25.68 32.98
C ARG A 276 33.93 26.00 32.23
N ILE A 277 33.20 27.05 32.63
CA ILE A 277 32.02 27.54 31.90
C ILE A 277 32.40 27.97 30.49
N ASN A 278 33.53 28.68 30.32
CA ASN A 278 33.97 29.14 29.01
C ASN A 278 34.36 27.98 28.08
N GLU A 279 34.88 26.87 28.62
CA GLU A 279 35.17 25.64 27.86
C GLU A 279 33.88 24.88 27.49
N LEU A 280 32.94 24.73 28.43
CA LEU A 280 31.73 23.94 28.23
C LEU A 280 30.68 24.64 27.35
N LYS A 281 30.64 25.98 27.36
CA LYS A 281 29.68 26.77 26.59
C LYS A 281 29.66 26.47 25.09
N PRO A 282 30.80 26.40 24.37
CA PRO A 282 30.81 25.99 22.96
C PRO A 282 30.48 24.50 22.75
N GLU A 283 30.87 23.61 23.67
CA GLU A 283 30.58 22.17 23.57
C GLU A 283 29.08 21.85 23.76
N ALA A 284 28.43 22.56 24.69
CA ALA A 284 27.01 22.42 25.00
C ALA A 284 26.10 23.11 23.98
N TYR A 285 26.64 23.99 23.12
CA TYR A 285 25.86 24.74 22.16
C TYR A 285 25.17 23.83 21.13
N VAL A 286 23.85 23.76 21.19
CA VAL A 286 23.01 23.10 20.19
C VAL A 286 22.45 24.17 19.26
N ASP A 287 22.64 23.97 17.96
CA ASP A 287 21.99 24.79 16.96
C ASP A 287 20.47 24.69 17.13
N PRO A 288 19.74 25.82 17.24
CA PRO A 288 18.29 25.83 17.44
C PRO A 288 17.51 25.09 16.36
N GLU A 289 18.06 24.89 15.14
CA GLU A 289 17.40 24.15 14.06
C GLU A 289 17.50 22.63 14.22
N LEU A 290 18.52 22.12 14.90
CA LEU A 290 18.77 20.67 15.01
C LEU A 290 17.80 19.96 15.97
N ARG A 291 17.32 20.65 17.01
CA ARG A 291 16.36 20.09 17.96
C ARG A 291 14.99 19.78 17.32
N PRO A 292 14.33 20.73 16.64
CA PRO A 292 13.05 20.44 15.99
C PRO A 292 13.20 19.40 14.89
N GLU A 293 14.28 19.44 14.08
CA GLU A 293 14.55 18.41 13.07
C GLU A 293 14.61 17.01 13.69
N TYR A 294 15.34 16.85 14.81
CA TYR A 294 15.45 15.57 15.49
C TYR A 294 14.12 15.12 16.11
N GLU A 295 13.36 16.03 16.71
CA GLU A 295 12.05 15.71 17.30
C GLU A 295 11.06 15.25 16.22
N GLU A 296 11.00 15.93 15.08
CA GLU A 296 10.20 15.52 13.92
C GLU A 296 10.60 14.13 13.42
N LEU A 297 11.91 13.88 13.26
CA LEU A 297 12.43 12.58 12.80
C LEU A 297 12.15 11.46 13.81
N ARG A 298 12.29 11.74 15.12
CA ARG A 298 11.99 10.79 16.19
C ARG A 298 10.52 10.41 16.16
N ASP A 299 9.63 11.40 16.14
CA ASP A 299 8.18 11.20 16.18
C ASP A 299 7.70 10.44 14.92
N GLU A 300 8.27 10.74 13.75
CA GLU A 300 8.02 9.98 12.53
C GLU A 300 8.46 8.51 12.63
N ILE A 301 9.65 8.24 13.16
CA ILE A 301 10.19 6.88 13.33
C ILE A 301 9.38 6.11 14.38
N GLU A 302 8.99 6.74 15.49
CA GLU A 302 8.15 6.14 16.52
C GLU A 302 6.77 5.77 15.97
N ARG A 303 6.14 6.66 15.19
CA ARG A 303 4.86 6.38 14.51
C ARG A 303 4.94 5.16 13.57
N LEU A 304 6.11 4.90 12.98
CA LEU A 304 6.36 3.75 12.11
C LEU A 304 6.71 2.46 12.87
N GLY A 305 6.67 2.46 14.21
CA GLY A 305 6.98 1.29 15.04
C GLY A 305 8.46 1.21 15.44
N GLY A 306 9.21 2.31 15.33
CA GLY A 306 10.60 2.42 15.74
C GLY A 306 11.61 1.95 14.70
N VAL A 307 12.89 2.13 15.02
CA VAL A 307 14.04 1.88 14.12
C VAL A 307 14.06 0.43 13.60
N ALA A 308 13.73 -0.55 14.45
CA ALA A 308 13.73 -1.95 14.07
C ALA A 308 12.71 -2.25 12.94
N LYS A 309 11.49 -1.71 13.09
CA LYS A 309 10.44 -1.92 12.10
C LYS A 309 10.73 -1.20 10.77
N VAL A 310 11.28 0.00 10.86
CA VAL A 310 11.72 0.76 9.68
C VAL A 310 12.80 -0.01 8.90
N ARG A 311 13.78 -0.60 9.58
CA ARG A 311 14.82 -1.43 8.93
C ARG A 311 14.24 -2.68 8.26
N GLU A 312 13.26 -3.33 8.88
CA GLU A 312 12.56 -4.47 8.30
C GLU A 312 11.84 -4.08 6.99
N VAL A 313 11.10 -2.97 7.00
CA VAL A 313 10.39 -2.45 5.80
C VAL A 313 11.37 -2.10 4.66
N LEU A 314 12.54 -1.55 5.01
CA LEU A 314 13.60 -1.29 4.04
C LEU A 314 14.19 -2.58 3.46
N ALA A 315 14.31 -3.63 4.28
CA ALA A 315 14.86 -4.94 3.90
C ALA A 315 13.90 -5.84 3.10
N MET A 316 12.58 -5.60 3.14
CA MET A 316 11.62 -6.38 2.36
C MET A 316 11.91 -6.26 0.84
N GLU A 317 12.24 -7.39 0.21
CA GLU A 317 12.55 -7.50 -1.22
C GLU A 317 11.36 -7.15 -2.12
N GLU A 318 11.66 -6.64 -3.31
CA GLU A 318 10.68 -6.00 -4.20
C GLU A 318 10.00 -6.95 -5.18
N ASP A 319 10.59 -8.13 -5.41
CA ASP A 319 10.17 -9.08 -6.44
C ASP A 319 8.80 -9.73 -6.15
N THR A 320 8.32 -9.65 -4.90
CA THR A 320 7.04 -10.26 -4.47
C THR A 320 5.81 -9.35 -4.72
N LYS A 321 5.98 -8.16 -5.31
CA LYS A 321 4.95 -7.09 -5.26
C LYS A 321 3.90 -7.08 -6.39
N ARG A 322 3.99 -7.97 -7.39
CA ARG A 322 3.02 -8.02 -8.51
C ARG A 322 1.61 -8.43 -8.08
N LEU A 323 1.51 -9.48 -7.26
CA LEU A 323 0.23 -10.02 -6.79
C LEU A 323 -0.51 -9.04 -5.85
N PRO A 324 0.14 -8.43 -4.82
CA PRO A 324 -0.50 -7.40 -4.00
C PRO A 324 -1.04 -6.23 -4.83
N PHE A 325 -0.33 -5.82 -5.89
CA PHE A 325 -0.79 -4.78 -6.79
C PHE A 325 -2.07 -5.18 -7.52
N LEU A 326 -2.13 -6.37 -8.13
CA LEU A 326 -3.34 -6.84 -8.81
C LEU A 326 -4.51 -7.02 -7.85
N GLN A 327 -4.25 -7.47 -6.61
CA GLN A 327 -5.27 -7.59 -5.57
C GLN A 327 -5.86 -6.22 -5.16
N ALA A 328 -5.11 -5.13 -5.29
CA ALA A 328 -5.61 -3.78 -5.02
C ALA A 328 -6.54 -3.25 -6.12
N LYS A 329 -6.43 -3.77 -7.35
CA LYS A 329 -7.28 -3.38 -8.48
C LYS A 329 -8.67 -4.00 -8.36
N ARG A 330 -9.67 -3.29 -8.88
CA ARG A 330 -11.08 -3.72 -8.84
C ARG A 330 -11.53 -4.39 -10.13
N VAL A 331 -10.96 -4.00 -11.27
CA VAL A 331 -11.27 -4.62 -12.56
C VAL A 331 -9.98 -5.01 -13.23
N LEU A 332 -9.85 -6.31 -13.52
CA LEU A 332 -8.75 -6.85 -14.30
C LEU A 332 -9.27 -7.22 -15.69
N ALA A 333 -8.81 -6.50 -16.71
CA ALA A 333 -9.13 -6.76 -18.10
C ALA A 333 -8.03 -7.62 -18.74
N VAL A 334 -8.40 -8.79 -19.24
CA VAL A 334 -7.46 -9.79 -19.75
C VAL A 334 -8.14 -10.74 -20.73
N THR A 335 -7.40 -11.28 -21.69
CA THR A 335 -7.93 -12.30 -22.61
C THR A 335 -8.03 -13.66 -21.90
N PRO A 336 -9.05 -14.50 -22.21
CA PRO A 336 -9.21 -15.82 -21.57
C PRO A 336 -7.97 -16.69 -21.65
N GLY A 337 -7.25 -16.66 -22.77
CA GLY A 337 -6.02 -17.44 -22.94
C GLY A 337 -4.93 -17.08 -21.93
N ARG A 338 -4.80 -15.80 -21.57
CA ARG A 338 -3.86 -15.34 -20.54
C ARG A 338 -4.28 -15.71 -19.12
N VAL A 339 -5.58 -15.66 -18.83
CA VAL A 339 -6.13 -16.10 -17.53
C VAL A 339 -5.72 -17.54 -17.23
N ILE A 340 -5.82 -18.42 -18.24
CA ILE A 340 -5.43 -19.83 -18.12
C ILE A 340 -3.91 -19.99 -18.09
N GLY A 341 -3.21 -19.22 -18.93
CA GLY A 341 -1.77 -19.34 -19.13
C GLY A 341 -0.90 -18.84 -17.97
N ASP A 342 -1.42 -17.93 -17.14
CA ASP A 342 -0.69 -17.36 -16.00
C ASP A 342 -1.32 -17.74 -14.64
N SER A 343 -0.51 -18.30 -13.75
CA SER A 343 -0.88 -18.67 -12.40
C SER A 343 -1.32 -17.49 -11.51
N ILE A 344 -0.92 -16.25 -11.85
CA ILE A 344 -1.22 -15.07 -11.03
C ILE A 344 -2.73 -14.86 -10.85
N PHE A 345 -3.53 -15.19 -11.86
CA PHE A 345 -4.99 -15.01 -11.84
C PHE A 345 -5.69 -15.99 -10.89
N HIS A 346 -5.09 -17.14 -10.60
CA HIS A 346 -5.64 -18.17 -9.71
C HIS A 346 -5.50 -17.78 -8.24
N SER A 347 -4.49 -16.96 -7.93
CA SER A 347 -4.25 -16.46 -6.58
C SER A 347 -5.17 -15.28 -6.21
N ILE A 348 -6.03 -14.83 -7.14
CA ILE A 348 -6.92 -13.69 -6.98
C ILE A 348 -8.35 -14.19 -6.91
N ARG A 349 -9.10 -13.71 -5.92
CA ARG A 349 -10.54 -13.98 -5.79
C ARG A 349 -11.35 -12.94 -6.55
N TYR A 350 -12.25 -13.40 -7.40
CA TYR A 350 -13.18 -12.55 -8.16
C TYR A 350 -14.60 -12.73 -7.66
N ASP A 351 -15.28 -11.62 -7.43
CA ASP A 351 -16.69 -11.63 -7.07
C ASP A 351 -17.55 -11.82 -8.31
N ALA A 352 -17.15 -11.20 -9.43
CA ALA A 352 -17.88 -11.29 -10.70
C ALA A 352 -16.99 -11.53 -11.92
N LEU A 353 -17.52 -12.26 -12.90
CA LEU A 353 -16.97 -12.39 -14.26
C LEU A 353 -17.84 -11.59 -15.24
N LEU A 354 -17.23 -10.68 -15.99
CA LEU A 354 -17.85 -9.96 -17.10
C LEU A 354 -17.23 -10.43 -18.42
N VAL A 355 -18.07 -10.81 -19.37
CA VAL A 355 -17.67 -11.37 -20.65
C VAL A 355 -18.21 -10.50 -21.77
N ASP A 356 -17.33 -9.86 -22.54
CA ASP A 356 -17.68 -9.18 -23.80
C ASP A 356 -17.53 -10.15 -24.98
N GLU A 357 -18.45 -10.09 -25.94
CA GLU A 357 -18.53 -10.99 -27.10
C GLU A 357 -18.41 -12.49 -26.74
N GLY A 358 -19.16 -12.90 -25.71
CA GLY A 358 -19.15 -14.26 -25.15
C GLY A 358 -19.24 -15.39 -26.18
N PRO A 359 -20.20 -15.37 -27.15
CA PRO A 359 -20.34 -16.42 -28.17
C PRO A 359 -19.06 -16.71 -28.95
N ARG A 360 -18.16 -15.73 -29.08
CA ARG A 360 -16.87 -15.86 -29.77
C ARG A 360 -15.77 -16.51 -28.91
N ILE A 361 -16.01 -16.70 -27.61
CA ILE A 361 -15.07 -17.33 -26.69
C ILE A 361 -15.35 -18.83 -26.65
N PRO A 362 -14.36 -19.69 -26.94
CA PRO A 362 -14.51 -21.13 -26.84
C PRO A 362 -14.93 -21.58 -25.44
N LEU A 363 -15.82 -22.56 -25.39
CA LEU A 363 -16.42 -23.09 -24.18
C LEU A 363 -15.38 -23.55 -23.14
N PRO A 364 -14.31 -24.29 -23.49
CA PRO A 364 -13.29 -24.67 -22.53
C PRO A 364 -12.69 -23.47 -21.78
N LEU A 365 -12.47 -22.36 -22.48
CA LEU A 365 -11.90 -21.13 -21.90
C LEU A 365 -12.93 -20.37 -21.08
N LEU A 366 -14.16 -20.25 -21.59
CA LEU A 366 -15.24 -19.58 -20.89
C LEU A 366 -15.56 -20.29 -19.56
N LEU A 367 -15.65 -21.62 -19.57
CA LEU A 367 -15.95 -22.39 -18.37
C LEU A 367 -14.84 -22.28 -17.32
N ALA A 368 -13.58 -22.39 -17.75
CA ALA A 368 -12.44 -22.25 -16.86
C ALA A 368 -12.38 -20.86 -16.21
N CYS A 369 -12.68 -19.78 -16.98
CA CYS A 369 -12.78 -18.43 -16.43
C CYS A 369 -14.00 -18.26 -15.50
N ALA A 370 -15.16 -18.84 -15.86
CA ALA A 370 -16.39 -18.79 -15.07
C ALA A 370 -16.22 -19.39 -13.68
N CYS A 371 -15.41 -20.45 -13.57
CA CYS A 371 -15.12 -21.11 -12.31
C CYS A 371 -14.22 -20.28 -11.37
N LEU A 372 -13.66 -19.16 -11.81
CA LEU A 372 -12.92 -18.22 -10.94
C LEU A 372 -13.83 -17.20 -10.26
N ALA A 373 -15.06 -17.00 -10.75
CA ALA A 373 -16.01 -16.04 -10.20
C ALA A 373 -16.93 -16.68 -9.15
N ARG A 374 -17.08 -15.99 -8.01
CA ARG A 374 -17.82 -16.51 -6.87
C ARG A 374 -19.32 -16.21 -6.91
N GLU A 375 -19.70 -14.98 -7.24
CA GLU A 375 -21.05 -14.47 -6.97
C GLU A 375 -21.86 -14.26 -8.25
N ARG A 376 -21.29 -13.65 -9.29
CA ARG A 376 -22.07 -13.20 -10.46
C ARG A 376 -21.32 -13.45 -11.77
N ILE A 377 -22.05 -13.84 -12.80
CA ILE A 377 -21.53 -13.88 -14.17
C ILE A 377 -22.39 -12.96 -15.03
N VAL A 378 -21.75 -12.16 -15.88
CA VAL A 378 -22.38 -11.25 -16.81
C VAL A 378 -21.88 -11.57 -18.20
N LEU A 379 -22.79 -11.97 -19.08
CA LEU A 379 -22.48 -12.43 -20.43
C LEU A 379 -23.07 -11.46 -21.44
N ALA A 380 -22.23 -10.81 -22.24
CA ALA A 380 -22.64 -9.96 -23.34
C ALA A 380 -22.25 -10.57 -24.68
N GLY A 381 -23.10 -10.39 -25.69
CA GLY A 381 -22.82 -10.84 -27.05
C GLY A 381 -24.03 -10.71 -27.97
N ASP A 382 -23.85 -11.14 -29.21
CA ASP A 382 -24.95 -11.28 -30.17
C ASP A 382 -25.49 -12.72 -30.09
N PRO A 383 -26.79 -12.93 -29.79
CA PRO A 383 -27.37 -14.27 -29.76
C PRO A 383 -27.29 -14.99 -31.11
N HIS A 384 -27.27 -14.27 -32.24
CA HIS A 384 -27.15 -14.88 -33.58
C HIS A 384 -25.77 -15.51 -33.84
N GLU A 385 -24.75 -15.14 -33.06
CA GLU A 385 -23.41 -15.74 -33.15
C GLU A 385 -23.32 -17.08 -32.39
N LEU A 386 -24.36 -17.49 -31.65
CA LEU A 386 -24.39 -18.78 -30.97
C LEU A 386 -24.57 -19.91 -31.98
N PRO A 387 -23.69 -20.95 -31.96
CA PRO A 387 -23.85 -22.08 -32.86
C PRO A 387 -25.09 -22.91 -32.49
N PRO A 388 -25.70 -23.59 -33.47
CA PRO A 388 -26.71 -24.60 -33.19
C PRO A 388 -26.10 -25.73 -32.35
N PRO A 389 -26.87 -26.36 -31.45
CA PRO A 389 -26.37 -27.46 -30.63
C PRO A 389 -25.85 -28.59 -31.51
N SER A 390 -24.55 -28.87 -31.43
CA SER A 390 -23.91 -29.95 -32.18
C SER A 390 -23.53 -31.09 -31.25
N SER A 391 -23.91 -32.31 -31.61
CA SER A 391 -23.55 -33.52 -30.87
C SER A 391 -22.07 -33.79 -31.01
N THR A 392 -21.36 -33.90 -29.90
CA THR A 392 -19.97 -34.34 -29.89
C THR A 392 -19.88 -35.86 -29.84
N SER A 393 -18.71 -36.40 -30.20
CA SER A 393 -18.37 -37.83 -30.10
C SER A 393 -18.53 -38.42 -28.69
N TYR A 394 -18.71 -37.55 -27.68
CA TYR A 394 -18.87 -37.90 -26.27
C TYR A 394 -20.33 -37.85 -25.79
N GLY A 395 -21.30 -37.76 -26.71
CA GLY A 395 -22.73 -37.85 -26.40
C GLY A 395 -23.36 -36.58 -25.81
N ILE A 396 -22.61 -35.48 -25.72
CA ILE A 396 -23.10 -34.18 -25.25
C ILE A 396 -23.30 -33.25 -26.45
N ALA A 397 -24.50 -32.65 -26.54
CA ALA A 397 -24.79 -31.61 -27.52
C ALA A 397 -24.40 -30.23 -26.95
N PHE A 398 -23.35 -29.61 -27.50
CA PHE A 398 -22.94 -28.28 -27.10
C PHE A 398 -23.58 -27.21 -27.98
N GLY A 399 -24.30 -26.29 -27.35
CA GLY A 399 -24.87 -25.10 -27.98
C GLY A 399 -23.94 -23.89 -27.95
N TRP A 400 -22.63 -24.12 -27.85
CA TRP A 400 -21.59 -23.10 -27.70
C TRP A 400 -20.38 -23.46 -28.57
N ALA A 401 -19.57 -22.46 -28.94
CA ALA A 401 -18.35 -22.71 -29.71
C ALA A 401 -17.37 -23.55 -28.88
N THR A 402 -16.95 -24.71 -29.39
CA THR A 402 -16.02 -25.61 -28.67
C THR A 402 -14.60 -25.60 -29.21
N SER A 403 -14.41 -25.18 -30.47
CA SER A 403 -13.10 -25.20 -31.10
C SER A 403 -12.17 -24.11 -30.58
N LEU A 404 -10.91 -24.46 -30.31
CA LEU A 404 -9.89 -23.54 -29.79
C LEU A 404 -8.97 -23.03 -30.91
N THR A 405 -8.88 -23.77 -32.01
CA THR A 405 -8.01 -23.51 -33.16
C THR A 405 -8.72 -22.88 -34.35
N ARG A 406 -10.05 -23.02 -34.45
CA ARG A 406 -10.86 -22.44 -35.53
C ARG A 406 -11.55 -21.15 -35.05
N PRO A 407 -11.43 -20.02 -35.77
CA PRO A 407 -12.21 -18.84 -35.44
C PRO A 407 -13.71 -19.19 -35.52
N PRO A 408 -14.55 -18.64 -34.61
CA PRO A 408 -15.99 -18.82 -34.70
C PRO A 408 -16.46 -18.38 -36.09
N ALA A 409 -17.28 -19.22 -36.73
CA ALA A 409 -17.72 -18.98 -38.10
C ALA A 409 -18.31 -17.57 -38.23
N ALA A 410 -17.92 -16.83 -39.27
CA ALA A 410 -18.52 -15.54 -39.57
C ALA A 410 -20.05 -15.72 -39.73
N PRO A 411 -20.86 -14.73 -39.32
CA PRO A 411 -22.30 -14.81 -39.45
C PRO A 411 -22.67 -15.11 -40.89
N ALA A 412 -23.59 -16.07 -41.09
CA ALA A 412 -24.16 -16.32 -42.40
C ALA A 412 -24.75 -14.99 -42.91
N GLN A 413 -24.23 -14.49 -44.04
CA GLN A 413 -24.86 -13.36 -44.72
C GLN A 413 -26.34 -13.72 -44.96
N PRO A 414 -27.29 -12.81 -44.66
CA PRO A 414 -28.67 -13.04 -45.04
C PRO A 414 -28.71 -13.23 -46.55
N ALA A 415 -29.35 -14.30 -47.01
CA ALA A 415 -29.54 -14.58 -48.42
C ALA A 415 -30.13 -13.32 -49.09
N PRO A 416 -29.60 -12.89 -50.25
CA PRO A 416 -30.20 -11.79 -50.98
C PRO A 416 -31.64 -12.16 -51.33
N ALA A 417 -32.56 -11.24 -51.03
CA ALA A 417 -33.98 -11.35 -51.35
C ALA A 417 -34.24 -11.44 -52.85
#